data_AF-A0A927SLN3-F1
#
_entry.id   AF-A0A927SLN3-F1
#
_cell.length_a   1.000
_cell.length_b   1.000
_cell.length_c   1.000
_cell.angle_alpha   90.00
_cell.angle_beta   90.00
_cell.angle_gamma   90.00
#
_symmetry.space_group_name_H-M   'P 1'
#
loop_
_entity.id
_entity.type
_entity.pdbx_description
1 polymer ?
#
loop_
_entity_poly.entity_id
_entity_poly.type
_entity_poly.pdbx_seq_one_letter_code
_entity_poly.pdbx_strand_id
1 'polypeptide(L)'
;MRKILALVLCVMMVLPISAMAEELTGQAKGFGGVVTVTVTREGNDITSVVVDAPNETPAIAKAAIDTIPAKIVETDSADVDVVAGATRTSNGIINAVKNALDPVNFPFEEEVKAEAAPAVVEASEAYIGLGVHNMGRLGPGADDQGVGVYSFNEVVAAVVFDAEGRILLAKVDQLEIATPNYDGATMPHLSGFPGATYNNDADHDAVVDGVIEVTEASFMAEVESWQSKRERGEGYVMGTGNWSQQMDTFEKVFVGKTVEEVEAWFAAYCSDRNGRPLKAGSTNEQDAAKYDALSDADKAMLADVTSSATMSLNDGHGNILGALKKAYENRVPLQIESAASIGLGIHNMGRLGPGADDQGVGVYSFNNVYAAVLFDAEGKVVASYVDQLEIATPNYDGSSMPHLSGFPGQKYNNDADHDAVVDSVIEVTEDSFMAEIETWLTKRERGEGYVMGTGIWSAQMDKFQTVFEGKTIEEINAWFAAYCSDRNGRPLKAGSTNEQDAAKYDALSDADKTMLADVVTSATMSLNDGHGNILGALEKAYENRVEIELTIGK
;
A
#
# COMPACT_ATOMS: atom_id res chain seq x y z
N MET A 1 -21.19 20.73 -72.67
CA MET A 1 -22.52 20.87 -73.30
C MET A 1 -23.58 20.23 -72.41
N ARG A 2 -24.79 20.77 -72.45
CA ARG A 2 -25.98 20.47 -71.63
C ARG A 2 -26.40 18.98 -71.61
N LYS A 3 -26.91 18.56 -70.44
CA LYS A 3 -28.06 17.68 -70.14
C LYS A 3 -28.45 16.58 -71.14
N ILE A 4 -28.49 15.32 -70.68
CA ILE A 4 -29.55 14.35 -71.05
C ILE A 4 -30.00 13.58 -69.81
N LEU A 5 -31.32 13.50 -69.69
CA LEU A 5 -32.19 12.86 -68.72
C LEU A 5 -32.42 11.38 -69.14
N ALA A 6 -32.43 10.42 -68.21
CA ALA A 6 -33.20 9.18 -68.39
C ALA A 6 -33.48 8.48 -67.05
N LEU A 7 -34.76 8.44 -66.74
CA LEU A 7 -35.45 7.80 -65.63
C LEU A 7 -35.63 6.30 -65.93
N VAL A 8 -35.24 5.40 -65.02
CA VAL A 8 -35.77 4.02 -64.98
C VAL A 8 -36.06 3.61 -63.53
N LEU A 9 -37.35 3.71 -63.21
CA LEU A 9 -38.18 2.84 -62.37
C LEU A 9 -37.46 1.72 -61.58
N CYS A 10 -37.44 1.83 -60.24
CA CYS A 10 -37.31 0.67 -59.36
C CYS A 10 -38.41 0.70 -58.29
N VAL A 11 -39.13 -0.41 -58.26
CA VAL A 11 -40.34 -0.71 -57.48
C VAL A 11 -40.07 -0.67 -55.98
N MET A 12 -41.03 -0.11 -55.24
CA MET A 12 -41.16 -0.20 -53.79
C MET A 12 -41.13 -1.67 -53.32
N MET A 13 -40.09 -2.04 -52.57
CA MET A 13 -40.15 -3.13 -51.59
C MET A 13 -40.17 -2.47 -50.21
N VAL A 14 -41.34 -2.47 -49.57
CA VAL A 14 -41.46 -2.16 -48.15
C VAL A 14 -40.93 -3.40 -47.40
N LEU A 15 -39.65 -3.35 -47.04
CA LEU A 15 -39.10 -4.23 -46.02
C LEU A 15 -39.61 -3.71 -44.66
N PRO A 16 -40.11 -4.58 -43.76
CA PRO A 16 -40.26 -4.17 -42.37
C PRO A 16 -38.85 -3.86 -41.85
N ILE A 17 -38.63 -2.61 -41.45
CA ILE A 17 -37.48 -2.23 -40.64
C ILE A 17 -37.66 -2.98 -39.32
N SER A 18 -37.02 -4.15 -39.20
CA SER A 18 -36.70 -4.66 -37.88
C SER A 18 -35.74 -3.63 -37.31
N ALA A 19 -36.10 -2.97 -36.21
CA ALA A 19 -35.19 -2.08 -35.51
C ALA A 19 -33.91 -2.88 -35.26
N MET A 20 -32.81 -2.46 -35.87
CA MET A 20 -31.52 -3.04 -35.54
C MET A 20 -31.13 -2.49 -34.19
N ALA A 21 -30.82 -3.38 -33.25
CA ALA A 21 -30.34 -3.00 -31.94
C ALA A 21 -29.04 -2.18 -32.11
N GLU A 22 -29.01 -0.99 -31.53
CA GLU A 22 -27.86 -0.09 -31.48
C GLU A 22 -27.28 -0.17 -30.06
N GLU A 23 -25.96 -0.40 -29.95
CA GLU A 23 -25.26 -0.36 -28.66
C GLU A 23 -24.47 0.95 -28.56
N LEU A 24 -24.69 1.66 -27.46
CA LEU A 24 -24.06 2.94 -27.14
C LEU A 24 -23.29 2.78 -25.83
N THR A 25 -22.02 3.16 -25.83
CA THR A 25 -21.21 3.17 -24.61
C THR A 25 -21.08 4.60 -24.10
N GLY A 26 -21.21 4.75 -22.79
CA GLY A 26 -20.97 6.02 -22.12
C GLY A 26 -20.25 5.84 -20.80
N GLN A 27 -19.62 6.92 -20.36
CA GLN A 27 -18.79 6.94 -19.17
C GLN A 27 -19.13 8.14 -18.30
N ALA A 28 -18.99 7.98 -16.99
CA ALA A 28 -19.02 9.09 -16.05
C ALA A 28 -18.31 8.72 -14.75
N LYS A 29 -17.95 9.75 -13.97
CA LYS A 29 -17.35 9.58 -12.65
C LYS A 29 -18.40 9.08 -11.65
N GLY A 30 -18.16 7.91 -11.07
CA GLY A 30 -18.88 7.37 -9.93
C GLY A 30 -18.24 7.73 -8.59
N PHE A 31 -18.50 6.93 -7.55
CA PHE A 31 -17.82 7.05 -6.25
C PHE A 31 -16.42 6.44 -6.29
N GLY A 32 -16.31 5.27 -6.91
CA GLY A 32 -15.14 4.40 -7.00
C GLY A 32 -14.13 4.78 -8.07
N GLY A 33 -14.58 5.48 -9.10
CA GLY A 33 -13.81 5.74 -10.31
C GLY A 33 -14.73 5.94 -11.49
N VAL A 34 -14.25 5.69 -12.71
CA VAL A 34 -15.08 5.76 -13.92
C VAL A 34 -16.06 4.59 -13.93
N VAL A 35 -17.34 4.90 -14.09
CA VAL A 35 -18.42 3.95 -14.38
C VAL A 35 -18.63 3.96 -15.88
N THR A 36 -18.54 2.79 -16.50
CA THR A 36 -18.83 2.58 -17.92
C THR A 36 -20.17 1.90 -18.04
N VAL A 37 -21.02 2.35 -18.96
CA VAL A 37 -22.30 1.71 -19.25
C VAL A 37 -22.42 1.40 -20.73
N THR A 38 -23.04 0.27 -21.03
CA THR A 38 -23.45 -0.12 -22.39
C THR A 38 -24.96 -0.10 -22.45
N VAL A 39 -25.51 0.81 -23.24
CA VAL A 39 -26.95 0.99 -23.46
C VAL A 39 -27.33 0.35 -24.78
N THR A 40 -28.27 -0.57 -24.79
CA THR A 40 -28.84 -1.15 -26.01
C THR A 40 -30.17 -0.46 -26.33
N ARG A 41 -30.32 0.02 -27.56
CA ARG A 41 -31.54 0.63 -28.09
C ARG A 41 -32.13 -0.15 -29.24
N GLU A 42 -33.45 -0.32 -29.24
CA GLU A 42 -34.19 -0.77 -30.43
C GLU A 42 -35.06 0.39 -30.93
N GLY A 43 -34.56 1.11 -31.94
CA GLY A 43 -35.18 2.35 -32.37
C GLY A 43 -34.94 3.46 -31.33
N ASN A 44 -35.99 3.96 -30.70
CA ASN A 44 -35.87 4.98 -29.65
C ASN A 44 -35.87 4.40 -28.23
N ASP A 45 -36.30 3.15 -28.08
CA ASP A 45 -36.56 2.52 -26.79
C ASP A 45 -35.26 1.91 -26.24
N ILE A 46 -34.96 2.18 -24.97
CA ILE A 46 -33.85 1.59 -24.23
C ILE A 46 -34.26 0.20 -23.75
N THR A 47 -33.65 -0.85 -24.30
CA THR A 47 -34.00 -2.25 -24.00
C THR A 47 -33.06 -2.90 -23.00
N SER A 48 -31.84 -2.37 -22.85
CA SER A 48 -30.86 -2.87 -21.88
C SER A 48 -29.90 -1.76 -21.45
N VAL A 49 -29.47 -1.83 -20.20
CA VAL A 49 -28.36 -1.04 -19.66
C VAL A 49 -27.48 -1.99 -18.86
N VAL A 50 -26.25 -2.19 -19.31
CA VAL A 50 -25.23 -2.99 -18.61
C VAL A 50 -24.22 -2.03 -18.00
N VAL A 51 -23.95 -2.19 -16.71
CA VAL A 51 -23.03 -1.34 -15.95
C VAL A 51 -21.75 -2.10 -15.66
N ASP A 52 -20.62 -1.49 -15.99
CA ASP A 52 -19.28 -1.90 -15.59
C ASP A 52 -18.68 -0.83 -14.68
N ALA A 53 -18.46 -1.20 -13.42
CA ALA A 53 -18.07 -0.27 -12.36
C ALA A 53 -17.09 -0.95 -11.38
N PRO A 54 -15.91 -1.38 -11.85
CA PRO A 54 -15.03 -2.30 -11.10
C PRO A 54 -14.42 -1.69 -9.84
N ASN A 55 -14.35 -0.35 -9.77
CA ASN A 55 -13.73 0.38 -8.66
C ASN A 55 -14.74 0.88 -7.62
N GLU A 56 -16.05 0.67 -7.84
CA GLU A 56 -17.07 1.02 -6.86
C GLU A 56 -17.03 0.07 -5.66
N THR A 57 -17.42 0.54 -4.47
CA THR A 57 -17.49 -0.31 -3.27
C THR A 57 -18.64 -1.33 -3.42
N PRO A 58 -18.39 -2.65 -3.56
CA PRO A 58 -19.40 -3.62 -3.97
C PRO A 58 -20.67 -3.61 -3.10
N ALA A 59 -20.51 -3.60 -1.77
CA ALA A 59 -21.61 -3.59 -0.80
C ALA A 59 -22.52 -2.35 -0.91
N ILE A 60 -21.96 -1.19 -1.27
CA ILE A 60 -22.71 0.08 -1.40
C ILE A 60 -23.29 0.20 -2.81
N ALA A 61 -22.49 -0.16 -3.82
CA ALA A 61 -22.79 0.03 -5.22
C ALA A 61 -23.82 -0.97 -5.75
N LYS A 62 -23.88 -2.18 -5.18
CA LYS A 62 -24.80 -3.24 -5.61
C LYS A 62 -26.25 -2.75 -5.72
N ALA A 63 -26.74 -2.01 -4.73
CA ALA A 63 -28.10 -1.49 -4.76
C ALA A 63 -28.34 -0.52 -5.94
N ALA A 64 -27.36 0.30 -6.31
CA ALA A 64 -27.44 1.20 -7.46
C ALA A 64 -27.29 0.45 -8.79
N ILE A 65 -26.34 -0.49 -8.87
CA ILE A 65 -26.07 -1.31 -10.07
C ILE A 65 -27.28 -2.19 -10.42
N ASP A 66 -27.97 -2.75 -9.42
CA ASP A 66 -29.15 -3.58 -9.66
C ASP A 66 -30.40 -2.74 -9.98
N THR A 67 -30.57 -1.58 -9.34
CA THR A 67 -31.83 -0.82 -9.38
C THR A 67 -31.90 0.23 -10.48
N ILE A 68 -30.80 0.98 -10.71
CA ILE A 68 -30.81 2.12 -11.64
C ILE A 68 -30.99 1.65 -13.10
N PRO A 69 -30.24 0.66 -13.61
CA PRO A 69 -30.43 0.14 -14.97
C PRO A 69 -31.85 -0.34 -15.24
N ALA A 70 -32.44 -1.09 -14.29
CA ALA A 70 -33.80 -1.59 -14.40
C ALA A 70 -34.83 -0.46 -14.49
N LYS A 71 -34.68 0.59 -13.67
CA LYS A 71 -35.55 1.79 -13.73
C LYS A 71 -35.38 2.56 -15.03
N ILE A 72 -34.16 2.65 -15.56
CA ILE A 72 -33.90 3.35 -16.83
C ILE A 72 -34.60 2.63 -17.98
N VAL A 73 -34.52 1.30 -18.04
CA VAL A 73 -35.24 0.48 -19.03
C VAL A 73 -36.76 0.59 -18.83
N GLU A 74 -37.25 0.54 -17.58
CA GLU A 74 -38.69 0.66 -17.30
C GLU A 74 -39.28 2.02 -17.68
N THR A 75 -38.54 3.10 -17.43
CA THR A 75 -39.00 4.47 -17.67
C THR A 75 -38.63 5.01 -19.05
N ASP A 76 -37.81 4.26 -19.80
CA ASP A 76 -37.19 4.69 -21.06
C ASP A 76 -36.50 6.06 -20.93
N SER A 77 -35.87 6.31 -19.78
CA SER A 77 -35.30 7.61 -19.43
C SER A 77 -34.12 7.47 -18.47
N ALA A 78 -33.09 8.30 -18.66
CA ALA A 78 -31.97 8.42 -17.74
C ALA A 78 -32.29 9.28 -16.50
N ASP A 79 -33.42 9.98 -16.48
CA ASP A 79 -33.85 10.83 -15.35
C ASP A 79 -34.61 10.02 -14.30
N VAL A 80 -33.87 9.17 -13.56
CA VAL A 80 -34.39 8.32 -12.49
C VAL A 80 -33.87 8.75 -11.11
N ASP A 81 -34.62 8.44 -10.07
CA ASP A 81 -34.21 8.73 -8.69
C ASP A 81 -33.00 7.90 -8.26
N VAL A 82 -32.05 8.56 -7.59
CA VAL A 82 -30.87 7.91 -6.97
C VAL A 82 -31.26 6.96 -5.85
N VAL A 83 -30.43 5.94 -5.61
CA VAL A 83 -30.59 5.02 -4.48
C VAL A 83 -29.99 5.64 -3.21
N ALA A 84 -30.77 5.70 -2.14
CA ALA A 84 -30.30 6.19 -0.84
C ALA A 84 -29.14 5.31 -0.33
N GLY A 85 -28.06 5.94 0.13
CA GLY A 85 -26.82 5.25 0.53
C GLY A 85 -25.84 5.00 -0.62
N ALA A 86 -26.28 5.04 -1.89
CA ALA A 86 -25.45 4.83 -3.08
C ALA A 86 -25.52 6.01 -4.06
N THR A 87 -25.64 7.24 -3.54
CA THR A 87 -25.95 8.43 -4.34
C THR A 87 -24.87 8.76 -5.38
N ARG A 88 -23.58 8.65 -5.02
CA ARG A 88 -22.48 8.97 -5.96
C ARG A 88 -22.38 7.93 -7.09
N THR A 89 -22.50 6.64 -6.76
CA THR A 89 -22.60 5.55 -7.74
C THR A 89 -23.83 5.70 -8.63
N SER A 90 -25.00 6.03 -8.06
CA SER A 90 -26.25 6.23 -8.81
C SER A 90 -26.10 7.37 -9.82
N ASN A 91 -25.51 8.50 -9.40
CA ASN A 91 -25.22 9.62 -10.30
C ASN A 91 -24.19 9.24 -11.37
N GLY A 92 -23.19 8.42 -11.05
CA GLY A 92 -22.24 7.87 -12.02
C GLY A 92 -22.94 7.08 -13.12
N ILE A 93 -23.80 6.12 -12.76
CA ILE A 93 -24.57 5.32 -13.73
C ILE A 93 -25.49 6.22 -14.58
N ILE A 94 -26.26 7.12 -13.94
CA ILE A 94 -27.18 8.03 -14.64
C ILE A 94 -26.43 8.91 -15.64
N ASN A 95 -25.31 9.51 -15.22
CA ASN A 95 -24.52 10.39 -16.07
C ASN A 95 -23.80 9.61 -17.18
N ALA A 96 -23.37 8.38 -16.93
CA ALA A 96 -22.77 7.52 -17.95
C ALA A 96 -23.82 7.14 -19.01
N VAL A 97 -25.07 6.88 -18.62
CA VAL A 97 -26.18 6.66 -19.58
C VAL A 97 -26.46 7.93 -20.36
N LYS A 98 -26.53 9.10 -19.71
CA LYS A 98 -26.69 10.39 -20.41
C LYS A 98 -25.57 10.64 -21.42
N ASN A 99 -24.33 10.33 -21.05
CA ASN A 99 -23.17 10.40 -21.94
C ASN A 99 -23.31 9.42 -23.12
N ALA A 100 -23.76 8.18 -22.89
CA ALA A 100 -23.98 7.21 -23.96
C ALA A 100 -25.04 7.69 -24.97
N LEU A 101 -26.12 8.30 -24.47
CA LEU A 101 -27.27 8.71 -25.28
C LEU A 101 -27.06 10.06 -25.99
N ASP A 102 -26.29 10.96 -25.39
CA ASP A 102 -26.01 12.31 -25.91
C ASP A 102 -24.62 12.79 -25.45
N PRO A 103 -23.55 12.25 -26.05
CA PRO A 103 -22.18 12.58 -25.64
C PRO A 103 -21.79 14.03 -25.93
N VAL A 104 -22.56 14.76 -26.75
CA VAL A 104 -22.29 16.17 -27.08
C VAL A 104 -22.78 17.08 -25.95
N ASN A 105 -23.97 16.82 -25.40
CA ASN A 105 -24.51 17.62 -24.29
C ASN A 105 -24.07 17.10 -22.91
N PHE A 106 -23.66 15.84 -22.83
CA PHE A 106 -23.12 15.21 -21.62
C PHE A 106 -21.74 14.60 -21.91
N PRO A 107 -20.74 15.39 -22.32
CA PRO A 107 -19.41 14.86 -22.58
C PRO A 107 -18.80 14.33 -21.28
N PHE A 108 -18.20 13.15 -21.36
CA PHE A 108 -17.26 12.70 -20.36
C PHE A 108 -15.90 13.30 -20.71
N GLU A 109 -15.51 14.31 -19.94
CA GLU A 109 -14.13 14.78 -19.93
C GLU A 109 -13.41 13.98 -18.85
N GLU A 110 -12.54 13.07 -19.29
CA GLU A 110 -11.59 12.45 -18.39
C GLU A 110 -10.80 13.59 -17.74
N GLU A 111 -10.84 13.70 -16.40
CA GLU A 111 -10.03 14.67 -15.68
C GLU A 111 -8.56 14.36 -16.00
N VAL A 112 -7.98 15.09 -16.94
CA VAL A 112 -6.53 15.16 -17.09
C VAL A 112 -6.04 15.80 -15.80
N LYS A 113 -5.61 14.96 -14.86
CA LYS A 113 -5.04 15.38 -13.59
C LYS A 113 -3.89 16.31 -13.94
N ALA A 114 -4.09 17.61 -13.74
CA ALA A 114 -3.01 18.57 -13.91
C ALA A 114 -1.89 18.11 -12.99
N GLU A 115 -0.76 17.74 -13.58
CA GLU A 115 0.41 17.34 -12.83
C GLU A 115 0.78 18.52 -11.95
N ALA A 116 0.63 18.33 -10.63
CA ALA A 116 0.91 19.39 -9.68
C ALA A 116 2.37 19.78 -9.86
N ALA A 117 2.66 21.09 -9.88
CA ALA A 117 4.03 21.55 -9.93
C ALA A 117 4.84 20.89 -8.79
N PRO A 118 6.09 20.47 -9.04
CA PRO A 118 6.93 19.85 -8.03
C PRO A 118 7.01 20.71 -6.77
N ALA A 119 7.06 20.06 -5.61
CA ALA A 119 7.25 20.77 -4.34
C ALA A 119 8.67 21.36 -4.31
N VAL A 120 8.77 22.70 -4.32
CA VAL A 120 10.05 23.40 -4.20
C VAL A 120 10.47 23.46 -2.73
N VAL A 121 11.63 22.90 -2.42
CA VAL A 121 12.16 22.76 -1.06
C VAL A 121 13.60 23.24 -1.03
N GLU A 122 13.87 24.28 -0.24
CA GLU A 122 15.22 24.80 -0.02
C GLU A 122 15.58 24.69 1.46
N ALA A 123 16.76 24.15 1.76
CA ALA A 123 17.27 24.03 3.12
C ALA A 123 18.79 24.27 3.17
N SER A 124 19.31 24.75 4.30
CA SER A 124 20.76 24.84 4.51
C SER A 124 21.36 23.46 4.79
N GLU A 125 20.67 22.66 5.59
CA GLU A 125 20.96 21.26 5.90
C GLU A 125 19.65 20.46 5.86
N ALA A 126 19.73 19.19 5.47
CA ALA A 126 18.58 18.30 5.51
C ALA A 126 18.95 16.89 5.98
N TYR A 127 17.94 16.16 6.43
CA TYR A 127 18.06 14.81 6.99
C TYR A 127 16.96 13.92 6.42
N ILE A 128 17.27 12.69 6.03
CA ILE A 128 16.26 11.69 5.63
C ILE A 128 16.04 10.71 6.77
N GLY A 129 14.79 10.40 7.07
CA GLY A 129 14.41 9.42 8.07
C GLY A 129 13.33 8.47 7.56
N LEU A 130 13.35 7.25 8.09
CA LEU A 130 12.33 6.23 7.83
C LEU A 130 11.83 5.68 9.17
N GLY A 131 10.52 5.69 9.35
CA GLY A 131 9.86 5.16 10.54
C GLY A 131 8.83 4.11 10.19
N VAL A 132 8.79 3.02 10.97
CA VAL A 132 7.83 1.93 10.82
C VAL A 132 7.11 1.72 12.15
N HIS A 133 5.80 1.93 12.18
CA HIS A 133 4.99 1.70 13.38
C HIS A 133 4.02 0.55 13.17
N ASN A 134 4.10 -0.44 14.05
CA ASN A 134 3.29 -1.66 14.00
C ASN A 134 2.16 -1.60 15.03
N MET A 135 0.99 -2.16 14.71
CA MET A 135 -0.08 -2.36 15.69
C MET A 135 -1.04 -3.48 15.29
N GLY A 136 -1.48 -4.25 16.28
CA GLY A 136 -2.62 -5.17 16.14
C GLY A 136 -3.95 -4.45 16.28
N ARG A 137 -5.01 -5.05 15.73
CA ARG A 137 -6.37 -4.53 15.77
C ARG A 137 -7.38 -5.67 15.86
N LEU A 138 -8.35 -5.50 16.76
CA LEU A 138 -9.63 -6.19 16.70
C LEU A 138 -10.62 -5.25 16.01
N GLY A 139 -11.07 -5.66 14.83
CA GLY A 139 -12.04 -4.94 14.02
C GLY A 139 -13.46 -5.07 14.53
N PRO A 140 -14.39 -4.26 13.98
CA PRO A 140 -15.80 -4.48 14.21
C PRO A 140 -16.24 -5.77 13.51
N GLY A 141 -17.16 -6.49 14.14
CA GLY A 141 -17.77 -7.69 13.57
C GLY A 141 -17.10 -8.99 13.98
N ALA A 142 -17.78 -10.08 13.65
CA ALA A 142 -17.36 -11.45 13.80
C ALA A 142 -18.12 -12.29 12.76
N ASP A 143 -17.61 -13.47 12.44
CA ASP A 143 -18.37 -14.43 11.64
C ASP A 143 -19.53 -15.07 12.45
N ASP A 144 -20.35 -15.89 11.79
CA ASP A 144 -21.48 -16.59 12.38
C ASP A 144 -21.08 -17.66 13.44
N GLN A 145 -19.79 -17.94 13.58
CA GLN A 145 -19.20 -18.79 14.63
C GLN A 145 -18.62 -17.97 15.80
N GLY A 146 -18.66 -16.64 15.72
CA GLY A 146 -18.18 -15.72 16.75
C GLY A 146 -16.68 -15.46 16.70
N VAL A 147 -15.99 -15.81 15.61
CA VAL A 147 -14.57 -15.45 15.42
C VAL A 147 -14.48 -14.00 14.96
N GLY A 148 -13.76 -13.19 15.73
CA GLY A 148 -13.55 -11.77 15.42
C GLY A 148 -12.76 -11.56 14.13
N VAL A 149 -12.80 -10.31 13.64
CA VAL A 149 -11.97 -9.86 12.51
C VAL A 149 -10.71 -9.20 13.06
N TYR A 150 -9.55 -9.78 12.80
CA TYR A 150 -8.29 -9.24 13.28
C TYR A 150 -7.48 -8.64 12.13
N SER A 151 -6.66 -7.64 12.42
CA SER A 151 -5.64 -7.19 11.49
C SER A 151 -4.37 -6.75 12.23
N PHE A 152 -3.26 -6.74 11.50
CA PHE A 152 -2.06 -6.03 11.90
C PHE A 152 -1.73 -4.97 10.84
N ASN A 153 -1.16 -3.87 11.30
CA ASN A 153 -0.94 -2.67 10.51
C ASN A 153 0.50 -2.23 10.67
N GLU A 154 1.17 -1.92 9.56
CA GLU A 154 2.52 -1.36 9.52
C GLU A 154 2.46 -0.02 8.79
N VAL A 155 2.51 1.07 9.54
CA VAL A 155 2.55 2.43 8.97
C VAL A 155 4.00 2.81 8.74
N VAL A 156 4.35 3.19 7.51
CA VAL A 156 5.70 3.50 7.07
C VAL A 156 5.76 4.97 6.66
N ALA A 157 6.69 5.74 7.23
CA ALA A 157 6.88 7.17 6.93
C ALA A 157 8.32 7.44 6.49
N ALA A 158 8.50 7.87 5.24
CA ALA A 158 9.73 8.43 4.70
C ALA A 158 9.66 9.96 4.78
N VAL A 159 10.58 10.59 5.50
CA VAL A 159 10.49 12.02 5.82
C VAL A 159 11.84 12.71 5.61
N VAL A 160 11.81 13.88 4.98
CA VAL A 160 12.96 14.79 4.90
C VAL A 160 12.73 15.91 5.90
N PHE A 161 13.72 16.17 6.75
CA PHE A 161 13.71 17.20 7.79
C PHE A 161 14.77 18.28 7.52
N ASP A 162 14.54 19.50 7.98
CA ASP A 162 15.59 20.54 8.07
C ASP A 162 16.46 20.41 9.34
N ALA A 163 17.38 21.36 9.54
CA ALA A 163 18.27 21.42 10.70
C ALA A 163 17.52 21.57 12.03
N GLU A 164 16.37 22.24 12.03
CA GLU A 164 15.50 22.43 13.18
C GLU A 164 14.56 21.24 13.42
N GLY A 165 14.59 20.23 12.56
CA GLY A 165 13.73 19.05 12.66
C GLY A 165 12.31 19.27 12.11
N ARG A 166 12.08 20.31 11.33
CA ARG A 166 10.80 20.54 10.65
C ARG A 166 10.73 19.68 9.41
N ILE A 167 9.54 19.15 9.16
CA ILE A 167 9.23 18.32 8.00
C ILE A 167 9.29 19.20 6.76
N LEU A 168 10.22 18.90 5.87
CA LEU A 168 10.30 19.49 4.54
C LEU A 168 9.42 18.73 3.56
N LEU A 169 9.48 17.40 3.61
CA LEU A 169 8.70 16.47 2.80
C LEU A 169 8.34 15.23 3.63
N ALA A 170 7.18 14.64 3.40
CA ALA A 170 6.81 13.35 3.97
C ALA A 170 6.08 12.50 2.93
N LYS A 171 6.41 11.21 2.86
CA LYS A 171 5.66 10.17 2.15
C LYS A 171 5.29 9.09 3.16
N VAL A 172 4.00 8.88 3.37
CA VAL A 172 3.47 7.89 4.29
C VAL A 172 2.68 6.84 3.51
N ASP A 173 2.92 5.58 3.82
CA ASP A 173 2.16 4.44 3.30
C ASP A 173 1.86 3.47 4.44
N GLN A 174 1.01 2.48 4.18
CA GLN A 174 0.61 1.52 5.20
C GLN A 174 0.32 0.16 4.58
N LEU A 175 0.87 -0.89 5.19
CA LEU A 175 0.44 -2.27 4.99
C LEU A 175 -0.59 -2.64 6.05
N GLU A 176 -1.76 -3.15 5.63
CA GLU A 176 -2.79 -3.68 6.54
C GLU A 176 -3.15 -5.08 6.09
N ILE A 177 -2.89 -6.06 6.96
CA ILE A 177 -3.14 -7.48 6.70
C ILE A 177 -4.22 -7.94 7.67
N ALA A 178 -5.34 -8.42 7.13
CA ALA A 178 -6.48 -8.86 7.91
C ALA A 178 -6.64 -10.39 7.92
N THR A 179 -7.55 -10.87 8.75
CA THR A 179 -8.02 -12.25 8.70
C THR A 179 -8.95 -12.48 7.50
N PRO A 180 -9.05 -13.71 6.96
CA PRO A 180 -9.88 -14.03 5.80
C PRO A 180 -11.37 -13.68 5.94
N ASN A 181 -11.90 -13.65 7.17
CA ASN A 181 -13.28 -13.24 7.47
C ASN A 181 -13.48 -11.72 7.49
N TYR A 182 -12.52 -10.93 7.00
CA TYR A 182 -12.67 -9.49 6.83
C TYR A 182 -13.56 -9.18 5.60
N ASP A 183 -14.56 -8.32 5.77
CA ASP A 183 -15.42 -7.84 4.68
C ASP A 183 -14.68 -6.83 3.78
N GLY A 184 -14.07 -7.35 2.71
CA GLY A 184 -13.40 -6.54 1.70
C GLY A 184 -12.65 -7.36 0.66
N ALA A 185 -13.23 -7.48 -0.54
CA ALA A 185 -12.73 -8.30 -1.64
C ALA A 185 -11.27 -8.04 -2.09
N THR A 186 -10.69 -6.89 -1.74
CA THR A 186 -9.30 -6.51 -2.09
C THR A 186 -8.40 -6.33 -0.87
N MET A 187 -8.83 -6.78 0.31
CA MET A 187 -8.00 -6.67 1.51
C MET A 187 -6.93 -7.75 1.52
N PRO A 188 -5.65 -7.36 1.63
CA PRO A 188 -4.59 -8.33 1.92
C PRO A 188 -4.94 -9.11 3.19
N HIS A 189 -4.76 -10.42 3.14
CA HIS A 189 -5.04 -11.28 4.28
C HIS A 189 -3.91 -12.27 4.53
N LEU A 190 -3.91 -12.80 5.75
CA LEU A 190 -3.11 -13.94 6.17
C LEU A 190 -4.05 -14.94 6.84
N SER A 191 -4.05 -16.18 6.38
CA SER A 191 -4.85 -17.25 6.99
C SER A 191 -4.16 -17.90 8.19
N GLY A 192 -2.84 -17.74 8.30
CA GLY A 192 -1.98 -18.30 9.35
C GLY A 192 -0.70 -18.89 8.77
N PHE A 193 0.02 -19.66 9.57
CA PHE A 193 1.18 -20.42 9.12
C PHE A 193 0.79 -21.83 8.63
N PRO A 194 1.61 -22.47 7.78
CA PRO A 194 1.31 -23.81 7.28
C PRO A 194 0.96 -24.82 8.40
N GLY A 195 -0.10 -25.59 8.18
CA GLY A 195 -0.70 -26.48 9.17
C GLY A 195 -1.80 -25.84 10.01
N ALA A 196 -1.95 -24.51 10.01
CA ALA A 196 -3.08 -23.83 10.64
C ALA A 196 -4.35 -23.94 9.77
N THR A 197 -5.48 -23.63 10.40
CA THR A 197 -6.76 -23.44 9.72
C THR A 197 -7.38 -22.10 10.08
N TYR A 198 -8.23 -21.58 9.19
CA TYR A 198 -9.03 -20.38 9.45
C TYR A 198 -10.42 -20.50 8.80
N ASN A 199 -11.41 -19.80 9.35
CA ASN A 199 -12.76 -19.76 8.79
C ASN A 199 -12.77 -19.00 7.46
N ASN A 200 -13.31 -19.62 6.42
CA ASN A 200 -13.46 -19.00 5.11
C ASN A 200 -14.83 -18.34 5.01
N ASP A 201 -14.85 -17.04 4.70
CA ASP A 201 -16.04 -16.28 4.32
C ASP A 201 -15.75 -15.72 2.93
N ALA A 202 -16.07 -16.51 1.89
CA ALA A 202 -15.60 -16.26 0.54
C ALA A 202 -16.42 -15.20 -0.19
N ASP A 203 -17.67 -15.00 0.23
CA ASP A 203 -18.57 -13.98 -0.31
C ASP A 203 -18.71 -12.73 0.59
N HIS A 204 -18.01 -12.73 1.74
CA HIS A 204 -17.95 -11.63 2.71
C HIS A 204 -19.31 -11.29 3.32
N ASP A 205 -20.17 -12.29 3.51
CA ASP A 205 -21.50 -12.13 4.10
C ASP A 205 -21.55 -12.37 5.63
N ALA A 206 -20.37 -12.57 6.24
CA ALA A 206 -20.15 -12.94 7.64
C ALA A 206 -20.65 -14.35 8.02
N VAL A 207 -20.93 -15.22 7.04
CA VAL A 207 -21.26 -16.63 7.23
C VAL A 207 -20.08 -17.49 6.78
N VAL A 208 -19.71 -18.47 7.60
CA VAL A 208 -18.60 -19.36 7.25
C VAL A 208 -19.00 -20.34 6.14
N ASP A 209 -18.41 -20.18 4.97
CA ASP A 209 -18.56 -21.05 3.80
C ASP A 209 -17.75 -22.35 3.91
N GLY A 210 -16.66 -22.31 4.67
CA GLY A 210 -15.73 -23.42 4.78
C GLY A 210 -14.54 -23.13 5.67
N VAL A 211 -13.51 -23.95 5.52
CA VAL A 211 -12.26 -23.83 6.29
C VAL A 211 -11.09 -23.76 5.32
N ILE A 212 -10.25 -22.74 5.48
CA ILE A 212 -8.97 -22.63 4.80
C ILE A 212 -7.98 -23.54 5.53
N GLU A 213 -7.35 -24.45 4.82
CA GLU A 213 -6.17 -25.17 5.28
C GLU A 213 -4.92 -24.49 4.72
N VAL A 214 -4.05 -24.01 5.61
CA VAL A 214 -2.86 -23.29 5.18
C VAL A 214 -1.78 -24.29 4.77
N THR A 215 -1.40 -24.23 3.50
CA THR A 215 -0.25 -24.95 2.95
C THR A 215 0.94 -24.02 2.82
N GLU A 216 2.15 -24.55 2.66
CA GLU A 216 3.32 -23.71 2.37
C GLU A 216 3.10 -22.85 1.12
N ALA A 217 2.53 -23.44 0.06
CA ALA A 217 2.27 -22.73 -1.19
C ALA A 217 1.25 -21.59 -1.02
N SER A 218 0.15 -21.82 -0.29
CA SER A 218 -0.85 -20.78 -0.04
C SER A 218 -0.31 -19.68 0.86
N PHE A 219 0.48 -20.02 1.90
CA PHE A 219 1.16 -19.03 2.72
C PHE A 219 2.09 -18.12 1.90
N MET A 220 2.94 -18.70 1.04
CA MET A 220 3.82 -17.89 0.18
C MET A 220 3.01 -16.98 -0.75
N ALA A 221 1.95 -17.51 -1.35
CA ALA A 221 1.10 -16.77 -2.28
C ALA A 221 0.33 -15.63 -1.59
N GLU A 222 -0.22 -15.87 -0.40
CA GLU A 222 -0.87 -14.82 0.40
C GLU A 222 0.12 -13.70 0.70
N VAL A 223 1.29 -14.02 1.26
CA VAL A 223 2.30 -13.00 1.61
C VAL A 223 2.78 -12.26 0.37
N GLU A 224 3.05 -12.92 -0.76
CA GLU A 224 3.49 -12.26 -2.00
C GLU A 224 2.40 -11.34 -2.60
N SER A 225 1.12 -11.66 -2.37
CA SER A 225 -0.01 -10.87 -2.88
C SER A 225 -0.29 -9.60 -2.09
N TRP A 226 0.34 -9.39 -0.92
CA TRP A 226 0.05 -8.23 -0.10
C TRP A 226 0.39 -6.92 -0.82
N GLN A 227 -0.49 -5.95 -0.64
CA GLN A 227 -0.40 -4.61 -1.21
C GLN A 227 -0.59 -3.57 -0.12
N SER A 228 0.26 -2.55 -0.12
CA SER A 228 0.07 -1.36 0.69
C SER A 228 -1.17 -0.56 0.28
N LYS A 229 -1.61 0.37 1.13
CA LYS A 229 -2.78 1.21 0.86
C LYS A 229 -2.58 2.09 -0.37
N ARG A 230 -1.36 2.53 -0.68
CA ARG A 230 -1.10 3.26 -1.93
C ARG A 230 -1.10 2.36 -3.16
N GLU A 231 -0.57 1.14 -3.08
CA GLU A 231 -0.55 0.18 -4.20
C GLU A 231 -1.94 -0.29 -4.62
N ARG A 232 -2.89 -0.33 -3.68
CA ARG A 232 -4.32 -0.58 -3.99
C ARG A 232 -4.97 0.53 -4.80
N GLY A 233 -4.28 1.67 -4.93
CA GLY A 233 -4.63 2.75 -5.84
C GLY A 233 -5.98 3.39 -5.57
N GLU A 234 -6.63 3.86 -6.63
CA GLU A 234 -7.90 4.57 -6.52
C GLU A 234 -9.07 3.69 -6.07
N GLY A 235 -8.94 2.36 -6.18
CA GLY A 235 -9.96 1.40 -5.74
C GLY A 235 -10.13 1.35 -4.22
N TYR A 236 -9.16 1.82 -3.43
CA TYR A 236 -9.29 1.92 -1.98
C TYR A 236 -9.93 3.25 -1.56
N VAL A 237 -11.22 3.37 -1.87
CA VAL A 237 -12.03 4.57 -1.64
C VAL A 237 -12.44 4.70 -0.17
N MET A 238 -12.33 5.91 0.36
CA MET A 238 -12.66 6.25 1.74
C MET A 238 -13.23 7.67 1.80
N GLY A 239 -14.40 7.85 2.42
CA GLY A 239 -14.94 9.20 2.70
C GLY A 239 -15.01 10.10 1.44
N THR A 240 -14.17 11.15 1.41
CA THR A 240 -14.15 12.20 0.38
C THR A 240 -13.35 11.83 -0.89
N GLY A 241 -12.51 10.80 -0.86
CA GLY A 241 -11.62 10.41 -1.97
C GLY A 241 -11.08 8.99 -1.79
N ASN A 242 -9.85 8.71 -2.19
CA ASN A 242 -9.14 7.48 -1.83
C ASN A 242 -8.10 7.72 -0.72
N TRP A 243 -7.56 6.65 -0.14
CA TRP A 243 -6.59 6.76 0.97
C TRP A 243 -5.36 7.61 0.59
N SER A 244 -4.78 7.37 -0.58
CA SER A 244 -3.58 8.08 -1.07
C SER A 244 -3.81 9.59 -1.16
N GLN A 245 -4.94 10.02 -1.72
CA GLN A 245 -5.30 11.45 -1.84
C GLN A 245 -5.45 12.12 -0.47
N GLN A 246 -6.05 11.41 0.49
CA GLN A 246 -6.20 11.92 1.85
C GLN A 246 -4.86 12.01 2.57
N MET A 247 -3.99 11.00 2.41
CA MET A 247 -2.64 11.03 2.96
C MET A 247 -1.81 12.16 2.35
N ASP A 248 -1.87 12.36 1.03
CA ASP A 248 -1.18 13.48 0.36
C ASP A 248 -1.65 14.86 0.88
N THR A 249 -2.91 14.97 1.33
CA THR A 249 -3.42 16.19 1.98
C THR A 249 -2.77 16.38 3.35
N PHE A 250 -2.70 15.33 4.17
CA PHE A 250 -2.07 15.41 5.49
C PHE A 250 -0.57 15.62 5.42
N GLU A 251 0.12 15.01 4.46
CA GLU A 251 1.55 15.27 4.20
C GLU A 251 1.80 16.76 4.00
N LYS A 252 0.95 17.47 3.25
CA LYS A 252 1.02 18.94 3.09
C LYS A 252 0.75 19.70 4.39
N VAL A 253 -0.16 19.22 5.24
CA VAL A 253 -0.42 19.82 6.57
C VAL A 253 0.82 19.72 7.47
N PHE A 254 1.59 18.65 7.33
CA PHE A 254 2.78 18.41 8.14
C PHE A 254 3.97 19.27 7.74
N VAL A 255 4.09 19.66 6.47
CA VAL A 255 5.20 20.49 5.98
C VAL A 255 5.35 21.78 6.81
N GLY A 256 6.60 22.08 7.19
CA GLY A 256 6.99 23.21 8.03
C GLY A 256 6.81 22.98 9.53
N LYS A 257 6.23 21.85 9.97
CA LYS A 257 6.07 21.49 11.38
C LYS A 257 7.16 20.52 11.83
N THR A 258 7.58 20.64 13.08
CA THR A 258 8.26 19.56 13.82
C THR A 258 7.27 18.42 14.12
N VAL A 259 7.78 17.23 14.45
CA VAL A 259 6.90 16.11 14.85
C VAL A 259 6.05 16.49 16.06
N GLU A 260 6.62 17.19 17.03
CA GLU A 260 5.90 17.67 18.21
C GLU A 260 4.79 18.67 17.84
N GLU A 261 5.01 19.53 16.85
CA GLU A 261 3.97 20.43 16.34
C GLU A 261 2.86 19.68 15.57
N VAL A 262 3.18 18.56 14.90
CA VAL A 262 2.16 17.67 14.28
C VAL A 262 1.35 16.97 15.37
N GLU A 263 1.98 16.45 16.42
CA GLU A 263 1.30 15.84 17.57
C GLU A 263 0.39 16.86 18.28
N ALA A 264 0.87 18.10 18.46
CA ALA A 264 0.08 19.19 19.03
C ALA A 264 -1.10 19.57 18.13
N TRP A 265 -0.91 19.60 16.80
CA TRP A 265 -1.99 19.82 15.84
C TRP A 265 -3.05 18.72 15.94
N PHE A 266 -2.64 17.44 15.98
CA PHE A 266 -3.56 16.33 16.15
C PHE A 266 -4.36 16.44 17.46
N ALA A 267 -3.68 16.70 18.58
CA ALA A 267 -4.34 16.84 19.88
C ALA A 267 -5.35 17.99 19.91
N ALA A 268 -5.08 19.10 19.21
CA ALA A 268 -5.97 20.25 19.15
C ALA A 268 -7.16 20.04 18.20
N TYR A 269 -6.93 19.41 17.05
CA TYR A 269 -7.84 19.47 15.90
C TYR A 269 -8.45 18.13 15.47
N CYS A 270 -8.08 17.02 16.09
CA CYS A 270 -8.70 15.72 15.88
C CYS A 270 -9.57 15.27 17.06
N SER A 271 -10.52 14.39 16.77
CA SER A 271 -11.37 13.72 17.76
C SER A 271 -10.54 12.82 18.66
N ASP A 272 -10.71 12.95 19.98
CA ASP A 272 -10.05 12.08 20.96
C ASP A 272 -10.59 10.64 20.91
N ARG A 273 -11.75 10.43 20.26
CA ARG A 273 -12.40 9.12 20.13
C ARG A 273 -11.84 8.31 18.97
N ASN A 274 -11.56 8.94 17.83
CA ASN A 274 -11.29 8.23 16.59
C ASN A 274 -10.15 8.82 15.75
N GLY A 275 -9.48 9.87 16.24
CA GLY A 275 -8.32 10.49 15.59
C GLY A 275 -8.60 11.21 14.27
N ARG A 276 -9.87 11.36 13.86
CA ARG A 276 -10.26 12.09 12.65
C ARG A 276 -10.31 13.60 12.89
N PRO A 277 -10.02 14.44 11.89
CA PRO A 277 -10.17 15.89 12.02
C PRO A 277 -11.60 16.28 12.44
N LEU A 278 -11.70 17.26 13.33
CA LEU A 278 -12.97 17.79 13.81
C LEU A 278 -13.70 18.51 12.67
N LYS A 279 -15.04 18.42 12.69
CA LYS A 279 -15.91 19.06 11.69
C LYS A 279 -17.10 19.75 12.34
N ALA A 280 -17.59 20.80 11.69
CA ALA A 280 -18.82 21.47 12.09
C ALA A 280 -20.00 20.49 12.10
N GLY A 281 -20.90 20.66 13.07
CA GLY A 281 -22.14 19.87 13.15
C GLY A 281 -21.94 18.41 13.53
N SER A 282 -20.84 18.07 14.22
CA SER A 282 -20.68 16.72 14.80
C SER A 282 -21.86 16.41 15.73
N THR A 283 -22.39 15.18 15.64
CA THR A 283 -23.42 14.69 16.56
C THR A 283 -22.85 14.15 17.87
N ASN A 284 -21.52 13.98 17.94
CA ASN A 284 -20.84 13.63 19.17
C ASN A 284 -20.60 14.91 20.01
N GLU A 285 -21.12 14.91 21.24
CA GLU A 285 -21.08 16.11 22.11
C GLU A 285 -19.65 16.56 22.45
N GLN A 286 -18.69 15.62 22.59
CA GLN A 286 -17.31 15.95 22.91
C GLN A 286 -16.61 16.60 21.71
N ASP A 287 -16.76 16.00 20.52
CA ASP A 287 -16.21 16.56 19.28
C ASP A 287 -16.84 17.93 18.96
N ALA A 288 -18.15 18.07 19.15
CA ALA A 288 -18.87 19.33 18.95
C ALA A 288 -18.35 20.42 19.90
N ALA A 289 -18.22 20.12 21.19
CA ALA A 289 -17.68 21.06 22.17
C ALA A 289 -16.22 21.44 21.87
N LYS A 290 -15.39 20.46 21.47
CA LYS A 290 -13.99 20.69 21.09
C LYS A 290 -13.89 21.59 19.85
N TYR A 291 -14.70 21.33 18.82
CA TYR A 291 -14.78 22.16 17.62
C TYR A 291 -15.31 23.58 17.93
N ASP A 292 -16.37 23.70 18.73
CA ASP A 292 -17.01 24.98 19.05
C ASP A 292 -16.05 25.92 19.81
N ALA A 293 -15.16 25.36 20.61
CA ALA A 293 -14.12 26.09 21.34
C ALA A 293 -12.99 26.64 20.45
N LEU A 294 -12.86 26.19 19.20
CA LEU A 294 -11.84 26.65 18.26
C LEU A 294 -12.09 28.09 17.78
N SER A 295 -11.01 28.78 17.40
CA SER A 295 -11.12 30.09 16.77
C SER A 295 -11.73 29.98 15.37
N ASP A 296 -12.26 31.08 14.83
CA ASP A 296 -12.81 31.12 13.47
C ASP A 296 -11.74 30.78 12.41
N ALA A 297 -10.48 31.14 12.66
CA ALA A 297 -9.36 30.81 11.78
C ALA A 297 -9.07 29.30 11.78
N ASP A 298 -9.09 28.66 12.95
CA ASP A 298 -8.88 27.22 13.08
C ASP A 298 -10.03 26.43 12.45
N LYS A 299 -11.27 26.91 12.62
CA LYS A 299 -12.46 26.34 11.98
C LYS A 299 -12.38 26.43 10.46
N ALA A 300 -11.85 27.54 9.92
CA ALA A 300 -11.63 27.70 8.48
C ALA A 300 -10.52 26.76 7.97
N MET A 301 -9.41 26.63 8.70
CA MET A 301 -8.35 25.66 8.39
C MET A 301 -8.88 24.22 8.39
N LEU A 302 -9.67 23.85 9.40
CA LEU A 302 -10.28 22.52 9.45
C LEU A 302 -11.30 22.29 8.35
N ALA A 303 -12.06 23.30 7.93
CA ALA A 303 -12.96 23.19 6.79
C ALA A 303 -12.20 22.92 5.49
N ASP A 304 -11.02 23.55 5.30
CA ASP A 304 -10.14 23.28 4.18
C ASP A 304 -9.59 21.85 4.22
N VAL A 305 -9.03 21.43 5.36
CA VAL A 305 -8.52 20.05 5.54
C VAL A 305 -9.62 19.01 5.31
N THR A 306 -10.77 19.16 5.96
CA THR A 306 -11.88 18.18 5.88
C THR A 306 -12.59 18.14 4.53
N SER A 307 -12.36 19.13 3.66
CA SER A 307 -12.82 19.08 2.27
C SER A 307 -12.10 17.99 1.46
N SER A 308 -10.86 17.68 1.84
CA SER A 308 -9.97 16.77 1.11
C SER A 308 -9.63 15.51 1.90
N ALA A 309 -9.46 15.60 3.22
CA ALA A 309 -9.06 14.49 4.07
C ALA A 309 -9.88 14.39 5.37
N THR A 310 -10.38 13.17 5.62
CA THR A 310 -11.23 12.83 6.78
C THR A 310 -10.80 11.54 7.48
N MET A 311 -9.76 10.87 6.97
CA MET A 311 -9.17 9.69 7.60
C MET A 311 -8.55 10.02 8.96
N SER A 312 -8.41 9.00 9.80
CA SER A 312 -7.73 9.15 11.08
C SER A 312 -6.23 9.22 10.89
N LEU A 313 -5.55 10.02 11.71
CA LEU A 313 -4.08 10.02 11.81
C LEU A 313 -3.57 9.03 12.86
N ASN A 314 -4.44 8.62 13.78
CA ASN A 314 -4.10 7.67 14.84
C ASN A 314 -5.38 7.00 15.36
N ASP A 315 -5.64 5.78 14.93
CA ASP A 315 -6.69 4.91 15.47
C ASP A 315 -6.28 3.43 15.32
N GLY A 316 -7.21 2.50 15.56
CA GLY A 316 -6.94 1.07 15.44
C GLY A 316 -6.42 0.64 14.05
N HIS A 317 -6.69 1.40 12.99
CA HIS A 317 -6.22 1.10 11.65
C HIS A 317 -4.79 1.60 11.41
N GLY A 318 -4.15 2.34 12.31
CA GLY A 318 -2.78 2.81 12.09
C GLY A 318 -2.40 4.02 12.93
N ASN A 319 -1.11 4.14 13.25
CA ASN A 319 -0.53 5.26 13.99
C ASN A 319 0.50 6.01 13.13
N ILE A 320 0.02 7.01 12.39
CA ILE A 320 0.86 7.84 11.49
C ILE A 320 1.80 8.73 12.31
N LEU A 321 1.34 9.23 13.46
CA LEU A 321 2.17 10.04 14.36
C LEU A 321 3.38 9.25 14.88
N GLY A 322 3.17 8.00 15.27
CA GLY A 322 4.23 7.09 15.71
C GLY A 322 5.26 6.82 14.61
N ALA A 323 4.81 6.64 13.36
CA ALA A 323 5.72 6.48 12.23
C ALA A 323 6.54 7.75 11.95
N LEU A 324 5.92 8.94 12.00
CA LEU A 324 6.62 10.23 11.86
C LEU A 324 7.68 10.43 12.95
N LYS A 325 7.34 10.07 14.19
CA LYS A 325 8.28 10.13 15.32
C LYS A 325 9.47 9.20 15.13
N LYS A 326 9.24 7.93 14.77
CA LYS A 326 10.32 7.00 14.44
C LYS A 326 11.18 7.50 13.28
N ALA A 327 10.57 8.07 12.24
CA ALA A 327 11.30 8.66 11.12
C ALA A 327 12.22 9.79 11.59
N TYR A 328 11.74 10.65 12.49
CA TYR A 328 12.57 11.69 13.10
C TYR A 328 13.71 11.11 13.92
N GLU A 329 13.44 10.15 14.81
CA GLU A 329 14.45 9.51 15.66
C GLU A 329 15.54 8.80 14.85
N ASN A 330 15.16 8.20 13.71
CA ASN A 330 16.02 7.43 12.83
C ASN A 330 16.77 8.27 11.77
N ARG A 331 16.54 9.58 11.71
CA ARG A 331 17.03 10.40 10.60
C ARG A 331 18.56 10.45 10.52
N VAL A 332 19.06 10.45 9.29
CA VAL A 332 20.49 10.58 8.96
C VAL A 332 20.71 11.81 8.07
N PRO A 333 21.88 12.47 8.17
CA PRO A 333 22.16 13.67 7.36
C PRO A 333 22.19 13.33 5.86
N LEU A 334 21.58 14.20 5.05
CA LEU A 334 21.68 14.14 3.59
C LEU A 334 22.95 14.86 3.13
N GLN A 335 23.83 14.14 2.45
CA GLN A 335 25.08 14.67 1.87
C GLN A 335 24.95 14.85 0.35
N ILE A 336 23.89 15.54 -0.08
CA ILE A 336 23.56 15.79 -1.49
C ILE A 336 23.38 17.29 -1.74
N GLU A 337 23.54 17.74 -2.98
CA GLU A 337 23.23 19.12 -3.36
C GLU A 337 21.74 19.30 -3.71
N SER A 338 21.13 18.31 -4.35
CA SER A 338 19.75 18.35 -4.78
C SER A 338 19.15 16.97 -5.01
N ALA A 339 17.82 16.92 -5.08
CA ALA A 339 17.05 15.76 -5.55
C ALA A 339 15.84 16.25 -6.37
N ALA A 340 15.48 15.48 -7.39
CA ALA A 340 14.35 15.73 -8.30
C ALA A 340 13.11 14.89 -7.95
N SER A 341 13.25 13.79 -7.21
CA SER A 341 12.09 13.01 -6.75
C SER A 341 12.38 12.27 -5.45
N ILE A 342 11.31 11.92 -4.74
CA ILE A 342 11.33 11.04 -3.56
C ILE A 342 10.40 9.86 -3.76
N GLY A 343 10.87 8.67 -3.42
CA GLY A 343 10.14 7.41 -3.51
C GLY A 343 10.06 6.67 -2.17
N LEU A 344 8.95 5.99 -1.93
CA LEU A 344 8.77 5.04 -0.84
C LEU A 344 8.34 3.68 -1.42
N GLY A 345 9.12 2.64 -1.17
CA GLY A 345 8.83 1.28 -1.59
C GLY A 345 8.65 0.33 -0.41
N ILE A 346 7.68 -0.58 -0.52
CA ILE A 346 7.40 -1.64 0.45
C ILE A 346 7.35 -2.97 -0.30
N HIS A 347 8.24 -3.91 0.04
CA HIS A 347 8.26 -5.24 -0.56
C HIS A 347 8.12 -6.33 0.50
N ASN A 348 7.14 -7.20 0.32
CA ASN A 348 6.78 -8.32 1.20
C ASN A 348 7.18 -9.66 0.57
N MET A 349 7.65 -10.62 1.37
CA MET A 349 7.86 -12.00 0.91
C MET A 349 7.79 -13.02 2.05
N GLY A 350 7.20 -14.18 1.76
CA GLY A 350 7.20 -15.34 2.65
C GLY A 350 8.50 -16.15 2.54
N ARG A 351 8.82 -16.89 3.60
CA ARG A 351 10.01 -17.74 3.67
C ARG A 351 9.76 -19.00 4.51
N LEU A 352 10.16 -20.14 3.97
CA LEU A 352 10.43 -21.36 4.72
C LEU A 352 11.92 -21.35 5.09
N GLY A 353 12.20 -21.29 6.39
CA GLY A 353 13.53 -21.33 6.95
C GLY A 353 14.15 -22.72 6.97
N PRO A 354 15.45 -22.81 7.27
CA PRO A 354 16.07 -24.10 7.53
C PRO A 354 15.58 -24.67 8.85
N GLY A 355 15.36 -25.98 8.89
CA GLY A 355 14.99 -26.69 10.10
C GLY A 355 13.49 -26.86 10.30
N ALA A 356 13.18 -27.66 11.31
CA ALA A 356 11.86 -27.95 11.82
C ALA A 356 12.01 -28.34 13.31
N ASP A 357 10.93 -28.25 14.06
CA ASP A 357 10.88 -28.79 15.42
C ASP A 357 10.87 -30.33 15.44
N ASP A 358 10.91 -30.93 16.64
CA ASP A 358 10.89 -32.38 16.85
C ASP A 358 9.56 -33.06 16.44
N GLN A 359 8.55 -32.27 16.05
CA GLN A 359 7.28 -32.74 15.48
C GLN A 359 7.23 -32.57 13.95
N GLY A 360 8.27 -32.01 13.34
CA GLY A 360 8.39 -31.80 11.91
C GLY A 360 7.68 -30.55 11.40
N VAL A 361 7.30 -29.61 12.28
CA VAL A 361 6.75 -28.30 11.87
C VAL A 361 7.90 -27.39 11.47
N GLY A 362 7.85 -26.88 10.24
CA GLY A 362 8.87 -26.00 9.70
C GLY A 362 8.93 -24.64 10.40
N VAL A 363 10.05 -23.94 10.22
CA VAL A 363 10.20 -22.55 10.67
C VAL A 363 9.78 -21.61 9.54
N TYR A 364 8.71 -20.85 9.71
CA TYR A 364 8.22 -19.92 8.70
C TYR A 364 8.49 -18.48 9.12
N SER A 365 8.54 -17.60 8.12
CA SER A 365 8.71 -16.17 8.35
C SER A 365 8.13 -15.39 7.17
N PHE A 366 7.79 -14.13 7.41
CA PHE A 366 7.57 -13.14 6.36
C PHE A 366 8.44 -11.92 6.59
N ASN A 367 8.82 -11.27 5.50
CA ASN A 367 9.80 -10.20 5.47
C ASN A 367 9.20 -9.00 4.74
N ASN A 368 9.18 -7.85 5.40
CA ASN A 368 8.75 -6.58 4.83
C ASN A 368 9.96 -5.66 4.75
N VAL A 369 10.39 -5.32 3.53
CA VAL A 369 11.50 -4.41 3.25
C VAL A 369 10.96 -3.05 2.86
N TYR A 370 11.50 -2.01 3.45
CA TYR A 370 11.07 -0.63 3.25
C TYR A 370 12.24 0.20 2.71
N ALA A 371 12.01 1.00 1.67
CA ALA A 371 13.03 1.85 1.07
C ALA A 371 12.52 3.28 0.85
N ALA A 372 13.12 4.26 1.52
CA ALA A 372 13.00 5.67 1.18
C ALA A 372 14.16 6.08 0.29
N VAL A 373 13.89 6.62 -0.89
CA VAL A 373 14.93 6.91 -1.89
C VAL A 373 14.73 8.29 -2.49
N LEU A 374 15.81 9.07 -2.57
CA LEU A 374 15.87 10.32 -3.31
C LEU A 374 16.59 10.07 -4.63
N PHE A 375 16.05 10.60 -5.73
CA PHE A 375 16.64 10.48 -7.06
C PHE A 375 16.98 11.83 -7.67
N ASP A 376 17.99 11.87 -8.54
CA ASP A 376 18.26 13.00 -9.43
C ASP A 376 17.29 13.02 -10.63
N ALA A 377 17.46 14.02 -11.52
CA ALA A 377 16.62 14.20 -12.69
C ALA A 377 16.77 13.09 -13.74
N GLU A 378 17.88 12.34 -13.69
CA GLU A 378 18.14 11.16 -14.52
C GLU A 378 17.62 9.86 -13.88
N GLY A 379 17.00 9.93 -12.70
CA GLY A 379 16.47 8.78 -11.98
C GLY A 379 17.54 7.96 -11.26
N LYS A 380 18.72 8.52 -10.99
CA LYS A 380 19.77 7.87 -10.20
C LYS A 380 19.58 8.15 -8.73
N VAL A 381 19.88 7.15 -7.91
CA VAL A 381 19.86 7.27 -6.45
C VAL A 381 20.90 8.30 -6.01
N VAL A 382 20.46 9.35 -5.32
CA VAL A 382 21.36 10.32 -4.66
C VAL A 382 21.42 10.11 -3.16
N ALA A 383 20.37 9.55 -2.55
CA ALA A 383 20.36 9.10 -1.17
C ALA A 383 19.31 7.99 -0.99
N SER A 384 19.54 7.08 -0.05
CA SER A 384 18.56 6.06 0.32
C SER A 384 18.63 5.73 1.81
N TYR A 385 17.47 5.35 2.36
CA TYR A 385 17.33 4.76 3.69
C TYR A 385 16.49 3.49 3.56
N VAL A 386 17.11 2.34 3.78
CA VAL A 386 16.50 1.01 3.70
C VAL A 386 16.46 0.38 5.08
N ASP A 387 15.31 -0.16 5.45
CA ASP A 387 15.11 -0.97 6.66
C ASP A 387 14.25 -2.20 6.34
N GLN A 388 14.17 -3.12 7.27
CA GLN A 388 13.41 -4.35 7.09
C GLN A 388 12.85 -4.85 8.41
N LEU A 389 11.61 -5.33 8.39
CA LEU A 389 11.02 -6.13 9.45
C LEU A 389 10.95 -7.60 9.01
N GLU A 390 11.36 -8.53 9.87
CA GLU A 390 11.23 -9.96 9.65
C GLU A 390 10.51 -10.55 10.87
N ILE A 391 9.43 -11.27 10.62
CA ILE A 391 8.56 -11.86 11.63
C ILE A 391 8.59 -13.37 11.39
N ALA A 392 8.95 -14.12 12.43
CA ALA A 392 9.09 -15.57 12.35
C ALA A 392 8.04 -16.29 13.22
N THR A 393 7.92 -17.60 13.01
CA THR A 393 7.17 -18.47 13.89
C THR A 393 7.89 -18.67 15.24
N PRO A 394 7.17 -18.94 16.35
CA PRO A 394 7.77 -19.12 17.69
C PRO A 394 8.81 -20.24 17.80
N ASN A 395 8.84 -21.21 16.89
CA ASN A 395 9.86 -22.26 16.82
C ASN A 395 11.16 -21.80 16.12
N TYR A 396 11.33 -20.49 15.86
CA TYR A 396 12.55 -19.93 15.30
C TYR A 396 13.66 -19.84 16.35
N ASP A 397 14.85 -20.35 16.01
CA ASP A 397 16.07 -20.25 16.83
C ASP A 397 16.66 -18.82 16.78
N GLY A 398 16.16 -17.96 17.67
CA GLY A 398 16.58 -16.56 17.74
C GLY A 398 15.90 -15.77 18.86
N SER A 399 16.58 -15.69 20.01
CA SER A 399 16.10 -15.04 21.25
C SER A 399 15.60 -13.58 21.15
N SER A 400 15.85 -12.88 20.04
CA SER A 400 15.40 -11.51 19.82
C SER A 400 14.60 -11.33 18.52
N MET A 401 14.10 -12.44 17.95
CA MET A 401 13.37 -12.42 16.70
C MET A 401 11.91 -11.99 16.96
N PRO A 402 11.39 -10.98 16.25
CA PRO A 402 9.96 -10.71 16.25
C PRO A 402 9.20 -11.96 15.82
N HIS A 403 8.17 -12.32 16.57
CA HIS A 403 7.36 -13.49 16.27
C HIS A 403 5.88 -13.15 16.12
N LEU A 404 5.19 -14.02 15.38
CA LEU A 404 3.74 -14.09 15.34
C LEU A 404 3.35 -15.55 15.57
N SER A 405 2.53 -15.81 16.56
CA SER A 405 2.02 -17.16 16.86
C SER A 405 0.78 -17.53 16.03
N GLY A 406 0.14 -16.54 15.40
CA GLY A 406 -1.09 -16.69 14.63
C GLY A 406 -2.17 -15.70 15.07
N PHE A 407 -3.41 -15.91 14.62
CA PHE A 407 -4.57 -15.15 15.08
C PHE A 407 -5.25 -15.79 16.29
N PRO A 408 -6.02 -15.03 17.10
CA PRO A 408 -6.72 -15.58 18.25
C PRO A 408 -7.54 -16.84 17.93
N GLY A 409 -7.40 -17.87 18.76
CA GLY A 409 -7.96 -19.20 18.55
C GLY A 409 -7.04 -20.19 17.81
N GLN A 410 -6.00 -19.70 17.12
CA GLN A 410 -4.97 -20.55 16.52
C GLN A 410 -3.95 -21.03 17.57
N LYS A 411 -3.16 -22.03 17.17
CA LYS A 411 -2.12 -22.64 17.99
C LYS A 411 -0.81 -22.77 17.24
N TYR A 412 0.30 -22.66 17.95
CA TYR A 412 1.61 -22.87 17.37
C TYR A 412 2.59 -23.50 18.36
N ASN A 413 3.55 -24.27 17.85
CA ASN A 413 4.59 -24.91 18.65
C ASN A 413 5.61 -23.88 19.12
N ASN A 414 5.93 -23.90 20.41
CA ASN A 414 6.89 -23.00 21.03
C ASN A 414 8.16 -23.76 21.39
N ASP A 415 9.29 -23.22 20.96
CA ASP A 415 10.65 -23.66 21.27
C ASP A 415 11.34 -22.49 21.97
N ALA A 416 11.13 -22.39 23.29
CA ALA A 416 11.50 -21.23 24.07
C ALA A 416 12.98 -21.22 24.45
N ASP A 417 13.63 -22.39 24.47
CA ASP A 417 15.06 -22.52 24.72
C ASP A 417 15.90 -22.72 23.44
N HIS A 418 15.24 -22.78 22.28
CA HIS A 418 15.82 -22.86 20.94
C HIS A 418 16.64 -24.15 20.72
N ASP A 419 16.19 -25.27 21.28
CA ASP A 419 16.83 -26.58 21.13
C ASP A 419 16.21 -27.46 20.03
N ALA A 420 15.24 -26.91 19.28
CA ALA A 420 14.42 -27.56 18.27
C ALA A 420 13.45 -28.62 18.83
N VAL A 421 13.19 -28.63 20.13
CA VAL A 421 12.19 -29.48 20.79
C VAL A 421 11.01 -28.61 21.22
N VAL A 422 9.80 -29.12 21.02
CA VAL A 422 8.60 -28.39 21.44
C VAL A 422 8.48 -28.40 22.97
N ASP A 423 8.70 -27.23 23.59
CA ASP A 423 8.53 -27.00 25.02
C ASP A 423 7.05 -26.94 25.42
N SER A 424 6.25 -26.29 24.58
CA SER A 424 4.84 -25.99 24.83
C SER A 424 4.10 -25.66 23.53
N VAL A 425 2.78 -25.58 23.60
CA VAL A 425 1.93 -25.10 22.51
C VAL A 425 1.31 -23.78 22.95
N ILE A 426 1.55 -22.72 22.19
CA ILE A 426 0.92 -21.42 22.38
C ILE A 426 -0.51 -21.52 21.87
N GLU A 427 -1.47 -21.08 22.68
CA GLU A 427 -2.84 -20.82 22.26
C GLU A 427 -3.02 -19.31 22.20
N VAL A 428 -3.27 -18.79 20.99
CA VAL A 428 -3.30 -17.35 20.77
C VAL A 428 -4.59 -16.78 21.34
N THR A 429 -4.43 -15.77 22.19
CA THR A 429 -5.50 -14.95 22.74
C THR A 429 -5.47 -13.56 22.09
N GLU A 430 -6.54 -12.78 22.23
CA GLU A 430 -6.54 -11.38 21.79
C GLU A 430 -5.39 -10.58 22.42
N ASP A 431 -5.19 -10.73 23.74
CA ASP A 431 -4.13 -10.02 24.47
C ASP A 431 -2.73 -10.43 23.99
N SER A 432 -2.48 -11.73 23.79
CA SER A 432 -1.17 -12.19 23.31
C SER A 432 -0.90 -11.76 21.87
N PHE A 433 -1.91 -11.77 21.00
CA PHE A 433 -1.79 -11.29 19.62
C PHE A 433 -1.38 -9.81 19.58
N MET A 434 -2.05 -8.97 20.37
CA MET A 434 -1.70 -7.54 20.46
C MET A 434 -0.29 -7.33 21.01
N ALA A 435 0.05 -8.06 22.08
CA ALA A 435 1.35 -7.95 22.73
C ALA A 435 2.50 -8.36 21.80
N GLU A 436 2.36 -9.44 21.04
CA GLU A 436 3.38 -9.88 20.07
C GLU A 436 3.70 -8.78 19.05
N ILE A 437 2.68 -8.16 18.44
CA ILE A 437 2.85 -7.12 17.42
C ILE A 437 3.49 -5.85 17.99
N GLU A 438 3.15 -5.47 19.23
CA GLU A 438 3.78 -4.33 19.91
C GLU A 438 5.29 -4.52 20.14
N THR A 439 5.77 -5.77 20.17
CA THR A 439 7.21 -6.07 20.30
C THR A 439 7.97 -6.13 18.98
N TRP A 440 7.30 -5.96 17.84
CA TRP A 440 7.95 -6.04 16.54
C TRP A 440 8.92 -4.87 16.32
N LEU A 441 10.17 -5.23 16.03
CA LEU A 441 11.28 -4.30 15.80
C LEU A 441 11.90 -4.55 14.43
N THR A 442 12.12 -3.50 13.66
CA THR A 442 12.89 -3.59 12.42
C THR A 442 14.35 -3.99 12.68
N LYS A 443 15.07 -4.39 11.63
CA LYS A 443 16.48 -4.78 11.72
C LYS A 443 17.37 -3.62 12.18
N ARG A 444 17.04 -2.37 11.85
CA ARG A 444 17.73 -1.20 12.44
C ARG A 444 17.35 -0.95 13.89
N GLU A 445 16.08 -1.11 14.27
CA GLU A 445 15.61 -0.90 15.66
C GLU A 445 16.20 -1.91 16.65
N ARG A 446 16.52 -3.13 16.18
CA ARG A 446 17.27 -4.12 16.97
C ARG A 446 18.72 -3.68 17.27
N GLY A 447 19.21 -2.66 16.59
CA GLY A 447 20.48 -2.00 16.84
C GLY A 447 21.69 -2.94 16.73
N GLU A 448 22.70 -2.68 17.55
CA GLU A 448 23.97 -3.42 17.54
C GLU A 448 23.81 -4.90 17.94
N GLY A 449 22.67 -5.28 18.53
CA GLY A 449 22.36 -6.66 18.90
C GLY A 449 22.12 -7.57 17.71
N TYR A 450 21.76 -7.03 16.54
CA TYR A 450 21.53 -7.83 15.33
C TYR A 450 22.79 -7.96 14.47
N VAL A 451 23.68 -8.83 14.94
CA VAL A 451 24.96 -9.16 14.30
C VAL A 451 24.76 -10.20 13.19
N MET A 452 25.38 -9.97 12.04
CA MET A 452 25.40 -10.92 10.93
C MET A 452 26.74 -10.87 10.18
N GLY A 453 27.31 -12.01 9.81
CA GLY A 453 28.55 -12.04 9.01
C GLY A 453 29.70 -11.22 9.62
N THR A 454 30.09 -10.13 8.96
CA THR A 454 31.23 -9.27 9.32
C THR A 454 30.89 -8.08 10.22
N GLY A 455 29.61 -7.84 10.56
CA GLY A 455 29.19 -6.67 11.33
C GLY A 455 27.72 -6.73 11.76
N ILE A 456 27.10 -5.57 11.97
CA ILE A 456 25.66 -5.45 12.28
C ILE A 456 24.87 -5.14 11.00
N TRP A 457 23.60 -5.53 10.92
CA TRP A 457 22.79 -5.37 9.70
C TRP A 457 22.77 -3.93 9.16
N SER A 458 22.56 -2.95 10.05
CA SER A 458 22.49 -1.52 9.66
C SER A 458 23.76 -1.04 8.98
N ALA A 459 24.94 -1.37 9.53
CA ALA A 459 26.22 -0.97 8.94
C ALA A 459 26.47 -1.61 7.56
N GLN A 460 26.00 -2.85 7.34
CA GLN A 460 26.10 -3.48 6.02
C GLN A 460 25.15 -2.83 5.02
N MET A 461 23.94 -2.50 5.45
CA MET A 461 22.97 -1.78 4.62
C MET A 461 23.51 -0.39 4.25
N ASP A 462 24.09 0.34 5.21
CA ASP A 462 24.69 1.65 4.94
C ASP A 462 25.79 1.57 3.88
N LYS A 463 26.63 0.53 3.91
CA LYS A 463 27.63 0.30 2.86
C LYS A 463 27.00 0.03 1.49
N PHE A 464 25.92 -0.75 1.43
CA PHE A 464 25.21 -0.99 0.16
C PHE A 464 24.53 0.28 -0.37
N GLN A 465 23.98 1.12 0.50
CA GLN A 465 23.41 2.41 0.08
C GLN A 465 24.47 3.29 -0.61
N THR A 466 25.71 3.31 -0.11
CA THR A 466 26.83 3.98 -0.81
C THR A 466 27.19 3.33 -2.15
N VAL A 467 26.98 2.01 -2.31
CA VAL A 467 27.15 1.34 -3.62
C VAL A 467 26.07 1.77 -4.60
N PHE A 468 24.85 2.06 -4.12
CA PHE A 468 23.72 2.46 -4.95
C PHE A 468 23.81 3.91 -5.43
N GLU A 469 24.49 4.78 -4.68
CA GLU A 469 24.67 6.19 -5.03
C GLU A 469 25.21 6.38 -6.46
N GLY A 470 24.56 7.27 -7.21
CA GLY A 470 24.87 7.58 -8.60
C GLY A 470 24.44 6.52 -9.62
N LYS A 471 23.68 5.50 -9.20
CA LYS A 471 23.14 4.44 -10.08
C LYS A 471 21.63 4.57 -10.26
N THR A 472 21.13 4.24 -11.44
CA THR A 472 19.71 3.94 -11.64
C THR A 472 19.34 2.59 -11.01
N ILE A 473 18.06 2.32 -10.82
CA ILE A 473 17.59 1.00 -10.36
C ILE A 473 18.03 -0.11 -11.32
N GLU A 474 17.99 0.15 -12.63
CA GLU A 474 18.49 -0.80 -13.65
C GLU A 474 19.98 -1.10 -13.47
N GLU A 475 20.81 -0.09 -13.19
CA GLU A 475 22.24 -0.26 -12.93
C GLU A 475 22.51 -1.00 -11.61
N ILE A 476 21.68 -0.82 -10.59
CA ILE A 476 21.77 -1.57 -9.32
C ILE A 476 21.45 -3.05 -9.56
N ASN A 477 20.38 -3.34 -10.31
CA ASN A 477 20.02 -4.71 -10.69
C ASN A 477 21.11 -5.37 -11.55
N ALA A 478 21.68 -4.63 -12.50
CA ALA A 478 22.81 -5.10 -13.29
C ALA A 478 24.06 -5.38 -12.43
N TRP A 479 24.32 -4.53 -11.43
CA TRP A 479 25.40 -4.74 -10.46
C TRP A 479 25.16 -6.02 -9.65
N PHE A 480 23.96 -6.23 -9.12
CA PHE A 480 23.61 -7.45 -8.39
C PHE A 480 23.80 -8.70 -9.25
N ALA A 481 23.26 -8.70 -10.48
CA ALA A 481 23.38 -9.81 -11.40
C ALA A 481 24.84 -10.14 -11.75
N ALA A 482 25.70 -9.13 -11.88
CA ALA A 482 27.12 -9.31 -12.19
C ALA A 482 27.95 -9.78 -10.99
N TYR A 483 27.67 -9.24 -9.79
CA TYR A 483 28.60 -9.30 -8.66
C TYR A 483 28.11 -10.06 -7.43
N CYS A 484 26.87 -10.56 -7.44
CA CYS A 484 26.35 -11.43 -6.38
C CYS A 484 26.20 -12.89 -6.83
N SER A 485 26.18 -13.79 -5.84
CA SER A 485 25.94 -15.22 -6.02
C SER A 485 24.51 -15.47 -6.50
N ASP A 486 24.37 -16.25 -7.57
CA ASP A 486 23.05 -16.67 -8.08
C ASP A 486 22.33 -17.63 -7.11
N ARG A 487 23.06 -18.20 -6.15
CA ARG A 487 22.51 -19.14 -5.16
C ARG A 487 21.89 -18.43 -3.95
N ASN A 488 22.49 -17.34 -3.49
CA ASN A 488 22.11 -16.73 -2.21
C ASN A 488 22.14 -15.19 -2.19
N GLY A 489 22.36 -14.54 -3.33
CA GLY A 489 22.33 -13.09 -3.49
C GLY A 489 23.42 -12.30 -2.75
N ARG A 490 24.39 -12.98 -2.11
CA ARG A 490 25.51 -12.32 -1.42
C ARG A 490 26.61 -11.89 -2.40
N PRO A 491 27.34 -10.81 -2.13
CA PRO A 491 28.47 -10.40 -2.96
C PRO A 491 29.51 -11.51 -3.11
N LEU A 492 30.03 -11.67 -4.33
CA LEU A 492 31.08 -12.63 -4.63
C LEU A 492 32.37 -12.27 -3.91
N LYS A 493 33.14 -13.28 -3.53
CA LYS A 493 34.43 -13.13 -2.85
C LYS A 493 35.46 -14.15 -3.31
N ALA A 494 36.73 -13.76 -3.23
CA ALA A 494 37.84 -14.66 -3.50
C ALA A 494 37.80 -15.91 -2.61
N GLY A 495 38.18 -17.05 -3.17
CA GLY A 495 38.29 -18.31 -2.42
C GLY A 495 36.95 -18.94 -2.04
N SER A 496 35.86 -18.62 -2.74
CA SER A 496 34.58 -19.34 -2.56
C SER A 496 34.78 -20.84 -2.79
N THR A 497 34.18 -21.66 -1.92
CA THR A 497 34.17 -23.13 -2.08
C THR A 497 33.06 -23.62 -3.00
N ASN A 498 32.11 -22.74 -3.36
CA ASN A 498 31.10 -23.04 -4.36
C ASN A 498 31.70 -22.82 -5.76
N GLU A 499 31.69 -23.86 -6.60
CA GLU A 499 32.34 -23.82 -7.93
C GLU A 499 31.74 -22.77 -8.87
N GLN A 500 30.43 -22.51 -8.78
CA GLN A 500 29.75 -21.51 -9.62
C GLN A 500 30.15 -20.09 -9.19
N ASP A 501 30.10 -19.80 -7.89
CA ASP A 501 30.53 -18.51 -7.34
C ASP A 501 32.02 -18.26 -7.62
N ALA A 502 32.87 -19.29 -7.48
CA ALA A 502 34.30 -19.19 -7.78
C ALA A 502 34.55 -18.88 -9.26
N ALA A 503 33.88 -19.59 -10.18
CA ALA A 503 34.01 -19.34 -11.61
C ALA A 503 33.50 -17.95 -12.00
N LYS A 504 32.36 -17.51 -11.42
CA LYS A 504 31.80 -16.18 -11.64
C LYS A 504 32.75 -15.08 -11.17
N TYR A 505 33.33 -15.24 -9.98
CA TYR A 505 34.34 -14.31 -9.45
C TYR A 505 35.63 -14.31 -10.28
N ASP A 506 36.13 -15.47 -10.69
CA ASP A 506 37.38 -15.59 -11.44
C ASP A 506 37.29 -14.92 -12.82
N ALA A 507 36.10 -14.90 -13.42
CA ALA A 507 35.81 -14.23 -14.69
C ALA A 507 35.79 -12.69 -14.60
N LEU A 508 35.73 -12.11 -13.39
CA LEU A 508 35.69 -10.66 -13.20
C LEU A 508 37.05 -10.01 -13.51
N SER A 509 37.01 -8.72 -13.89
CA SER A 509 38.22 -7.93 -14.07
C SER A 509 38.92 -7.67 -12.73
N ASP A 510 40.21 -7.32 -12.76
CA ASP A 510 40.96 -6.98 -11.54
C ASP A 510 40.37 -5.75 -10.82
N ALA A 511 39.79 -4.81 -11.58
CA ALA A 511 39.11 -3.64 -11.02
C ALA A 511 37.84 -4.06 -10.26
N ASP A 512 37.03 -4.94 -10.84
CA ASP A 512 35.80 -5.44 -10.22
C ASP A 512 36.10 -6.27 -8.96
N LYS A 513 37.16 -7.09 -9.01
CA LYS A 513 37.65 -7.85 -7.85
C LYS A 513 38.11 -6.92 -6.72
N THR A 514 38.75 -5.80 -7.07
CA THR A 514 39.16 -4.78 -6.08
C THR A 514 37.94 -4.08 -5.47
N MET A 515 36.95 -3.71 -6.29
CA MET A 515 35.68 -3.14 -5.82
C MET A 515 34.94 -4.11 -4.89
N LEU A 516 34.81 -5.38 -5.28
CA LEU A 516 34.16 -6.39 -4.44
C LEU A 516 34.92 -6.63 -3.14
N ALA A 517 36.26 -6.65 -3.18
CA ALA A 517 37.08 -6.79 -1.97
C ALA A 517 36.78 -5.66 -0.97
N ASP A 518 36.60 -4.42 -1.44
CA ASP A 518 36.16 -3.29 -0.59
C ASP A 518 34.74 -3.50 -0.05
N VAL A 519 33.79 -3.91 -0.88
CA VAL A 519 32.40 -4.18 -0.46
C VAL A 519 32.37 -5.25 0.64
N VAL A 520 33.00 -6.41 0.42
CA VAL A 520 32.91 -7.55 1.35
C VAL A 520 33.68 -7.34 2.66
N THR A 521 34.48 -6.29 2.78
CA THR A 521 35.06 -5.91 4.09
C THR A 521 33.98 -5.47 5.07
N SER A 522 32.90 -4.87 4.57
CA SER A 522 31.90 -4.19 5.39
C SER A 522 30.47 -4.68 5.12
N ALA A 523 30.20 -5.33 4.00
CA ALA A 523 28.87 -5.83 3.65
C ALA A 523 28.93 -7.21 2.97
N THR A 524 28.28 -8.19 3.60
CA THR A 524 28.23 -9.60 3.15
C THR A 524 26.82 -10.17 3.16
N MET A 525 25.81 -9.40 3.60
CA MET A 525 24.40 -9.77 3.53
C MET A 525 23.93 -9.87 2.08
N SER A 526 22.83 -10.60 1.88
CA SER A 526 22.17 -10.67 0.58
C SER A 526 21.38 -9.40 0.31
N LEU A 527 21.29 -9.00 -0.95
CA LEU A 527 20.34 -7.97 -1.41
C LEU A 527 19.00 -8.55 -1.85
N ASN A 528 18.96 -9.84 -2.14
CA ASN A 528 17.76 -10.57 -2.53
C ASN A 528 17.94 -12.06 -2.23
N ASP A 529 17.36 -12.52 -1.12
CA ASP A 529 17.22 -13.93 -0.78
C ASP A 529 15.95 -14.16 0.05
N GLY A 530 15.77 -15.36 0.61
CA GLY A 530 14.61 -15.66 1.46
C GLY A 530 14.41 -14.68 2.62
N HIS A 531 15.47 -14.05 3.12
CA HIS A 531 15.42 -13.10 4.23
C HIS A 531 15.12 -11.68 3.77
N GLY A 532 14.65 -11.44 2.54
CA GLY A 532 14.21 -10.12 2.07
C GLY A 532 14.66 -9.78 0.65
N ASN A 533 13.82 -9.01 -0.05
CA ASN A 533 14.09 -8.48 -1.39
C ASN A 533 14.30 -6.96 -1.35
N ILE A 534 15.55 -6.53 -1.12
CA ILE A 534 15.93 -5.11 -1.08
C ILE A 534 15.79 -4.48 -2.47
N LEU A 535 16.13 -5.23 -3.52
CA LEU A 535 16.02 -4.75 -4.90
C LEU A 535 14.56 -4.42 -5.26
N GLY A 536 13.62 -5.28 -4.92
CA GLY A 536 12.19 -5.05 -5.16
C GLY A 536 11.64 -3.85 -4.39
N ALA A 537 12.14 -3.57 -3.18
CA ALA A 537 11.77 -2.35 -2.46
C ALA A 537 12.32 -1.08 -3.13
N LEU A 538 13.53 -1.12 -3.70
CA LEU A 538 14.11 0.00 -4.47
C LEU A 538 13.36 0.22 -5.79
N GLU A 539 12.96 -0.84 -6.49
CA GLU A 539 12.11 -0.79 -7.68
C GLU A 539 10.78 -0.11 -7.37
N LYS A 540 10.07 -0.58 -6.35
CA LYS A 540 8.80 0.05 -5.91
C LYS A 540 8.99 1.50 -5.48
N ALA A 541 10.10 1.83 -4.81
CA ALA A 541 10.39 3.22 -4.45
C ALA A 541 10.52 4.10 -5.70
N TYR A 542 11.20 3.60 -6.74
CA TYR A 542 11.31 4.31 -8.01
C TYR A 542 9.96 4.42 -8.73
N GLU A 543 9.16 3.36 -8.79
CA GLU A 543 7.84 3.36 -9.42
C GLU A 543 6.86 4.32 -8.73
N ASN A 544 6.90 4.38 -7.41
CA ASN A 544 6.02 5.20 -6.57
C ASN A 544 6.55 6.63 -6.34
N ARG A 545 7.63 7.03 -7.01
CA ARG A 545 8.27 8.33 -6.77
C ARG A 545 7.36 9.49 -7.16
N VAL A 546 7.50 10.59 -6.43
CA VAL A 546 6.87 11.87 -6.74
C VAL A 546 7.93 12.93 -7.00
N GLU A 547 7.67 13.79 -7.98
CA GLU A 547 8.57 14.87 -8.37
C GLU A 547 8.63 15.97 -7.29
N ILE A 548 9.85 16.44 -7.01
CA ILE A 548 10.18 17.48 -6.04
C ILE A 548 11.32 18.34 -6.60
N GLU A 549 11.53 19.52 -6.03
CA GLU A 549 12.70 20.35 -6.31
C GLU A 549 13.44 20.62 -4.98
N LEU A 550 14.20 19.64 -4.50
CA LEU A 550 14.99 19.78 -3.27
C LEU A 550 16.36 20.39 -3.60
N THR A 551 16.74 21.46 -2.93
CA THR A 551 18.10 22.02 -2.94
C THR A 551 18.63 22.19 -1.51
N ILE A 552 19.85 21.73 -1.26
CA ILE A 552 20.52 21.80 0.03
C ILE A 552 21.78 22.68 -0.07
N GLY A 553 22.07 23.48 0.96
CA GLY A 553 23.30 24.27 1.07
C GLY A 553 23.22 25.68 0.47
N LYS A 554 22.01 26.21 0.27
CA LYS A 554 21.77 27.61 -0.11
C LYS A 554 21.73 28.55 1.10
#